data_AF-A0A0H2MF18-F1
#
_entry.id   AF-A0A0H2MF18-F1
#
_cell.length_a   1.000
_cell.length_b   1.000
_cell.length_c   1.000
_cell.angle_alpha   90.00
_cell.angle_beta   90.00
_cell.angle_gamma   90.00
#
_symmetry.space_group_name_H-M   'P 1'
#
loop_
_entity.id
_entity.type
_entity.pdbx_description
1 polymer ?
#
loop_
_entity_poly.entity_id
_entity_poly.type
_entity_poly.pdbx_seq_one_letter_code
_entity_poly.pdbx_strand_id
1 'polypeptide(L)'
;MTAAPKYILHCPLSDENLLEEFVEATLRENGSLIAVVGMGCERIEDIIDEIIVGDAQYEEHRFIATTSHPDESYEEVLEFVELYDFGQGEVIHEVRL
;
A
#
# COMPACT_ATOMS: atom_id res chain seq x y z
N MET A 1 18.25 -6.19 -11.31
CA MET A 1 17.07 -6.49 -10.48
C MET A 1 16.47 -5.14 -10.17
N THR A 2 15.29 -4.85 -10.71
CA THR A 2 14.53 -3.64 -10.38
C THR A 2 13.96 -3.83 -8.98
N ALA A 3 14.13 -2.84 -8.11
CA ALA A 3 13.62 -2.91 -6.74
C ALA A 3 12.08 -2.85 -6.75
N ALA A 4 11.42 -3.50 -5.79
CA ALA A 4 9.96 -3.49 -5.69
C ALA A 4 9.49 -2.11 -5.19
N PRO A 5 8.49 -1.46 -5.84
CA PRO A 5 8.02 -0.15 -5.41
C PRO A 5 7.24 -0.23 -4.09
N LYS A 6 7.33 0.86 -3.31
CA LYS A 6 6.58 1.06 -2.06
C LYS A 6 5.64 2.25 -2.23
N TYR A 7 4.47 2.22 -1.58
CA TYR A 7 3.44 3.24 -1.74
C TYR A 7 3.01 3.78 -0.38
N ILE A 8 2.85 5.09 -0.27
CA ILE A 8 2.21 5.76 0.85
C ILE A 8 0.86 6.29 0.37
N LEU A 9 -0.23 5.66 0.80
CA LEU A 9 -1.59 6.05 0.46
C LEU A 9 -2.15 7.00 1.53
N HIS A 10 -2.46 8.23 1.12
CA HIS A 10 -2.99 9.25 2.03
C HIS A 10 -4.51 9.17 2.16
N CYS A 11 -5.00 9.21 3.40
CA CYS A 11 -6.39 9.29 3.78
C CYS A 11 -6.78 10.66 4.37
N PRO A 12 -8.05 11.09 4.26
CA PRO A 12 -9.15 10.39 3.59
C PRO A 12 -8.98 10.37 2.06
N LEU A 13 -9.48 9.30 1.42
CA LEU A 13 -9.52 9.20 -0.04
C LEU A 13 -10.53 10.20 -0.60
N SER A 14 -10.21 10.81 -1.74
CA SER A 14 -11.12 11.68 -2.48
C SER A 14 -12.16 10.86 -3.25
N ASP A 15 -11.76 9.70 -3.79
CA ASP A 15 -12.66 8.72 -4.42
C ASP A 15 -12.27 7.26 -4.06
N GLU A 16 -13.09 6.60 -3.25
CA GLU A 16 -12.88 5.19 -2.86
C GLU A 16 -13.07 4.22 -4.03
N ASN A 17 -13.74 4.62 -5.12
CA ASN A 17 -13.93 3.74 -6.28
C ASN A 17 -12.62 3.49 -7.05
N LEU A 18 -11.58 4.29 -6.80
CA LEU A 18 -10.25 4.13 -7.41
C LEU A 18 -9.38 3.11 -6.66
N LEU A 19 -9.80 2.66 -5.49
CA LEU A 19 -8.98 1.81 -4.60
C LEU A 19 -8.69 0.45 -5.24
N GLU A 20 -9.69 -0.20 -5.84
CA GLU A 20 -9.51 -1.49 -6.51
C GLU A 20 -8.54 -1.39 -7.69
N GLU A 21 -8.71 -0.39 -8.57
CA GLU A 21 -7.79 -0.19 -9.69
C GLU A 21 -6.35 0.07 -9.23
N PHE A 22 -6.19 0.85 -8.16
CA PHE A 22 -4.90 1.12 -7.54
C PHE A 22 -4.24 -0.17 -7.03
N VAL A 23 -4.94 -0.96 -6.20
CA VAL A 23 -4.39 -2.21 -5.63
C VAL A 23 -3.99 -3.20 -6.73
N GLU A 24 -4.83 -3.35 -7.76
CA GLU A 24 -4.52 -4.22 -8.91
C GLU A 24 -3.29 -3.74 -9.71
N ALA A 25 -3.09 -2.41 -9.81
CA ALA A 25 -1.91 -1.86 -10.45
C ALA A 25 -0.65 -2.14 -9.63
N THR A 26 -0.70 -1.93 -8.31
CA THR A 26 0.39 -2.22 -7.38
C THR A 26 0.79 -3.71 -7.39
N LEU A 27 -0.18 -4.62 -7.48
CA LEU A 27 0.05 -6.06 -7.66
C LEU A 27 0.77 -6.38 -8.96
N ARG A 28 0.34 -5.79 -10.08
CA ARG A 28 0.99 -5.97 -11.39
C ARG A 28 2.43 -5.45 -11.43
N GLU A 29 2.73 -4.42 -10.63
CA GLU A 29 4.07 -3.85 -10.49
C GLU A 29 4.98 -4.63 -9.54
N ASN A 30 4.47 -5.69 -8.89
CA ASN A 30 5.13 -6.42 -7.80
C ASN A 30 5.55 -5.47 -6.67
N GLY A 31 4.65 -4.56 -6.28
CA GLY A 31 4.86 -3.69 -5.13
C GLY A 31 5.09 -4.48 -3.86
N SER A 32 5.98 -3.99 -2.99
CA SER A 32 6.33 -4.67 -1.74
C SER A 32 5.50 -4.19 -0.55
N LEU A 33 5.07 -2.93 -0.55
CA LEU A 33 4.37 -2.30 0.56
C LEU A 33 3.34 -1.25 0.11
N ILE A 34 2.17 -1.25 0.73
CA ILE A 34 1.23 -0.12 0.76
C ILE A 34 1.07 0.31 2.23
N ALA A 35 1.63 1.46 2.60
CA ALA A 35 1.45 2.10 3.89
C ALA A 35 0.32 3.14 3.81
N VAL A 36 -0.73 2.98 4.61
CA VAL A 36 -1.90 3.85 4.62
C VAL A 36 -1.85 4.81 5.80
N VAL A 37 -1.89 6.11 5.55
CA VAL A 37 -1.73 7.15 6.58
C VAL A 37 -2.89 8.14 6.57
N GLY A 38 -3.31 8.58 7.75
CA GLY A 38 -4.34 9.61 7.92
C GLY A 38 -5.69 9.08 8.39
N MET A 39 -6.69 9.97 8.45
CA MET A 39 -7.97 9.65 9.09
C MET A 39 -8.71 8.52 8.38
N GLY A 40 -9.02 7.45 9.12
CA GLY A 40 -9.74 6.29 8.60
C GLY A 40 -8.87 5.28 7.86
N CYS A 41 -7.54 5.37 7.98
CA CYS A 41 -6.60 4.47 7.31
C CYS A 41 -6.80 2.98 7.66
N GLU A 42 -7.15 2.63 8.90
CA GLU A 42 -7.40 1.23 9.31
C GLU A 42 -8.52 0.59 8.47
N ARG A 43 -9.64 1.31 8.27
CA ARG A 43 -10.74 0.82 7.43
C ARG A 43 -10.31 0.68 5.96
N ILE A 44 -9.49 1.61 5.47
CA ILE A 44 -9.01 1.55 4.09
C ILE A 44 -8.06 0.37 3.91
N GLU A 45 -7.19 0.10 4.87
CA GLU A 45 -6.34 -1.10 4.90
C GLU A 45 -7.18 -2.38 4.90
N ASP A 46 -8.21 -2.49 5.74
CA ASP A 46 -9.11 -3.66 5.75
C ASP A 46 -9.73 -3.93 4.36
N ILE A 47 -10.11 -2.87 3.64
CA ILE A 47 -10.66 -2.97 2.27
C ILE A 47 -9.56 -3.40 1.29
N ILE A 48 -8.35 -2.86 1.40
CA ILE A 48 -7.21 -3.26 0.57
C ILE A 48 -6.90 -4.75 0.78
N ASP A 49 -6.89 -5.22 2.02
CA ASP A 49 -6.66 -6.63 2.36
C ASP A 49 -7.73 -7.53 1.73
N GLU A 50 -9.00 -7.12 1.76
CA GLU A 50 -10.08 -7.84 1.09
C GLU A 50 -9.86 -7.92 -0.43
N ILE A 51 -9.42 -6.82 -1.06
CA ILE A 51 -9.10 -6.79 -2.49
C ILE A 51 -7.91 -7.70 -2.83
N ILE A 52 -6.84 -7.69 -2.01
CA ILE A 52 -5.65 -8.52 -2.23
C ILE A 52 -5.98 -10.01 -2.11
N VAL A 53 -6.75 -10.40 -1.08
CA VAL A 53 -7.22 -11.78 -0.91
C VAL A 53 -8.08 -12.21 -2.09
N GLY A 54 -8.91 -11.29 -2.61
CA GLY A 54 -9.74 -11.50 -3.79
C GLY A 54 -10.66 -12.72 -3.69
N ASP A 55 -11.15 -13.18 -4.85
CA ASP A 55 -11.81 -14.48 -4.94
C ASP A 55 -10.74 -15.58 -4.92
N ALA A 56 -10.61 -16.25 -3.77
CA ALA A 56 -9.58 -17.22 -3.33
C ALA A 56 -9.24 -18.43 -4.26
N GLN A 57 -9.55 -18.37 -5.55
CA GLN A 57 -9.41 -19.50 -6.48
C GLN A 57 -8.12 -19.50 -7.29
N TYR A 58 -7.48 -18.37 -7.56
CA TYR A 58 -6.34 -18.34 -8.48
C TYR A 58 -5.42 -17.16 -8.17
N GLU A 59 -4.20 -17.46 -7.71
CA GLU A 59 -2.95 -16.70 -7.86
C GLU A 59 -2.16 -16.75 -6.55
N GLU A 60 -1.38 -17.82 -6.37
CA GLU A 60 -0.47 -18.10 -5.25
C GLU A 60 0.62 -17.02 -5.03
N HIS A 61 0.57 -15.92 -5.80
CA HIS A 61 1.54 -14.85 -5.87
C HIS A 61 0.94 -13.45 -5.70
N ARG A 62 -0.34 -13.31 -5.35
CA ARG A 62 -0.96 -12.01 -5.00
C ARG A 62 -0.62 -11.66 -3.57
N PHE A 63 0.56 -11.08 -3.35
CA PHE A 63 0.98 -10.66 -2.03
C PHE A 63 1.67 -9.29 -2.10
N ILE A 64 1.17 -8.37 -1.29
CA ILE A 64 1.78 -7.08 -0.96
C ILE A 64 1.58 -6.90 0.53
N ALA A 65 2.59 -6.41 1.24
CA ALA A 65 2.40 -6.05 2.63
C ALA A 65 1.56 -4.76 2.72
N THR A 66 0.64 -4.75 3.67
CA THR A 66 -0.21 -3.61 4.00
C THR A 66 0.08 -3.20 5.44
N THR A 67 0.08 -1.89 5.69
CA THR A 67 0.14 -1.32 7.04
C THR A 67 -0.76 -0.10 7.12
N SER A 68 -1.44 0.10 8.25
CA SER A 68 -2.10 1.37 8.58
C SER A 68 -1.44 2.09 9.74
N HIS A 69 -1.49 3.42 9.68
CA HIS A 69 -0.77 4.33 10.57
C HIS A 69 -1.71 5.42 11.12
N PRO A 70 -2.67 5.07 12.02
CA PRO A 70 -3.73 6.00 12.46
C PRO A 70 -3.25 7.11 13.40
N ASP A 71 -2.18 6.86 14.16
CA ASP A 71 -1.64 7.76 15.20
C ASP A 71 -0.25 8.32 14.86
N GLU A 72 0.26 8.03 13.65
CA GLU A 72 1.58 8.45 13.21
C GLU A 72 1.51 9.62 12.22
N SER A 73 2.49 10.51 12.32
CA SER A 73 2.70 11.58 11.35
C SER A 73 3.18 11.03 10.00
N TYR A 74 3.04 11.83 8.94
CA TYR A 74 3.57 11.47 7.64
C TYR A 74 5.09 11.21 7.70
N GLU A 75 5.83 12.01 8.46
CA GLU A 75 7.27 11.87 8.63
C GLU A 75 7.66 10.53 9.28
N GLU A 76 6.91 10.08 10.29
CA GLU A 76 7.13 8.77 10.93
C GLU A 76 6.82 7.61 9.95
N VAL A 77 5.75 7.74 9.16
CA VAL A 77 5.42 6.74 8.13
C VAL A 77 6.47 6.70 7.02
N LEU A 78 6.97 7.85 6.58
CA LEU A 78 8.04 7.90 5.59
C LEU A 78 9.32 7.22 6.11
N GLU A 79 9.72 7.50 7.35
CA GLU A 79 10.87 6.83 8.00
C GLU A 79 10.65 5.31 8.07
N PHE A 80 9.44 4.87 8.46
CA PHE A 80 9.07 3.46 8.46
C PHE A 80 9.22 2.83 7.06
N VAL A 81 8.66 3.45 6.03
CA VAL A 81 8.69 2.94 4.64
C VAL A 81 10.12 2.91 4.10
N GLU A 82 10.94 3.92 4.40
CA GLU A 82 12.37 3.95 4.01
C GLU A 82 13.16 2.80 4.64
N LEU A 83 12.83 2.41 5.86
CA LEU A 83 13.46 1.30 6.59
C LEU A 83 12.82 -0.07 6.28
N TYR A 84 11.62 -0.09 5.71
CA TYR A 84 10.90 -1.31 5.36
C TYR A 84 11.58 -2.02 4.19
N ASP A 85 12.07 -3.23 4.49
CA ASP A 85 12.92 -4.09 3.66
C ASP A 85 14.24 -3.40 3.25
N PHE A 86 15.39 -4.03 3.50
CA PHE A 86 16.73 -3.43 3.32
C PHE A 86 17.14 -3.29 1.82
N GLY A 87 16.16 -3.19 0.92
CA GLY A 87 16.32 -3.03 -0.52
C GLY A 87 16.89 -1.66 -0.89
N GLN A 88 18.13 -1.65 -1.37
CA GLN A 88 18.77 -0.43 -1.89
C GLN A 88 18.06 0.04 -3.16
N GLY A 89 17.53 1.27 -3.16
CA GLY A 89 17.04 1.97 -4.36
C GLY A 89 15.55 1.82 -4.68
N GLU A 90 14.72 1.51 -3.69
CA GLU A 90 13.27 1.38 -3.85
C GLU A 90 12.60 2.74 -4.08
N VAL A 91 11.72 2.81 -5.09
CA VAL A 91 10.94 4.01 -5.38
C VAL A 91 9.77 4.05 -4.42
N ILE A 92 9.67 5.13 -3.64
CA ILE A 92 8.52 5.41 -2.79
C ILE A 92 7.59 6.32 -3.56
N HIS A 93 6.34 5.90 -3.70
CA HIS A 93 5.27 6.64 -4.36
C HIS A 93 4.29 7.18 -3.32
N GLU A 94 4.14 8.50 -3.26
CA GLU A 94 3.01 9.09 -2.53
C GLU A 94 1.77 9.09 -3.42
N VAL A 95 0.67 8.56 -2.90
CA VAL A 95 -0.59 8.36 -3.63
C VAL A 95 -1.73 9.07 -2.91
N ARG A 96 -2.52 9.80 -3.71
CA ARG A 96 -3.78 10.42 -3.29
C ARG A 96 -4.84 10.02 -4.31
N LEU A 97 -5.83 9.26 -3.86
CA LEU A 97 -7.00 8.85 -4.64
C LEU A 97 -8.15 9.82 -4.39
#